data_AF-A0A944PB78-F1
#
_entry.id   AF-A0A944PB78-F1
#
_cell.length_a   1.000
_cell.length_b   1.000
_cell.length_c   1.000
_cell.angle_alpha   90.00
_cell.angle_beta   90.00
_cell.angle_gamma   90.00
#
_symmetry.space_group_name_H-M   'P 1'
#
loop_
_entity.id
_entity.type
_entity.pdbx_description
1 polymer ?
#
loop_
_entity_poly.entity_id
_entity_poly.type
_entity_poly.pdbx_seq_one_letter_code
_entity_poly.pdbx_strand_id
1 'polypeptide(L)'
;MAASWTQPASRAWRSPKRTCPNTFTVYKQGTVLGTKGKPADPAACQPMEDIRLRSPEPAPTAAAARSVRPKTDTKATDITLYAYGKAADAEELLTRVRDAAKSCTSYEDDMGLNPTVTALPDPDPGPADDAFAYRRELSGTAHWYRVVRSGSNVAVFGWQSLVAHKNAGDAQEEVITAQLEKLTATAGTR
;
A
#
# COMPACT_ATOMS: atom_id res chain seq x y z
N MET A 1 36.32 -49.89 10.92
CA MET A 1 34.89 -50.10 10.62
C MET A 1 34.15 -50.10 11.95
N ALA A 2 33.14 -49.30 12.27
CA ALA A 2 32.45 -48.18 11.66
C ALA A 2 31.97 -47.29 12.84
N ALA A 3 32.06 -45.97 12.72
CA ALA A 3 31.54 -45.04 13.73
C ALA A 3 30.06 -44.76 13.41
N SER A 4 29.16 -45.09 14.33
CA SER A 4 27.75 -44.72 14.26
C SER A 4 27.57 -43.26 14.65
N TRP A 5 27.01 -42.46 13.74
CA TRP A 5 26.52 -41.13 14.04
C TRP A 5 24.99 -41.16 14.01
N THR A 6 24.39 -40.87 15.17
CA THR A 6 22.96 -40.71 15.35
C THR A 6 22.54 -39.37 14.74
N GLN A 7 21.67 -39.39 13.72
CA GLN A 7 21.05 -38.19 13.16
C GLN A 7 20.07 -37.58 14.18
N PRO A 8 20.07 -36.26 14.42
CA PRO A 8 18.98 -35.62 15.11
C PRO A 8 17.76 -35.56 14.19
N ALA A 9 16.62 -36.02 14.74
CA ALA A 9 15.32 -35.99 14.10
C ALA A 9 15.00 -34.58 13.58
N SER A 10 14.92 -34.45 12.26
CA SER A 10 14.40 -33.27 11.59
C SER A 10 12.99 -33.00 12.08
N ARG A 11 12.83 -31.95 12.90
CA ARG A 11 11.54 -31.32 13.19
C ARG A 11 10.90 -31.03 11.84
N ALA A 12 9.84 -31.77 11.54
CA ALA A 12 8.92 -31.43 10.47
C ALA A 12 8.47 -29.98 10.70
N TRP A 13 8.99 -29.07 9.86
CA TRP A 13 8.40 -27.75 9.69
C TRP A 13 7.02 -27.98 9.10
N ARG A 14 6.07 -28.14 10.00
CA ARG A 14 4.64 -28.18 9.70
C ARG A 14 4.33 -26.79 9.15
N SER A 15 4.38 -26.67 7.82
CA SER A 15 3.89 -25.50 7.10
C SER A 15 2.52 -25.17 7.69
N PRO A 16 2.27 -23.93 8.15
CA PRO A 16 0.92 -23.54 8.50
C PRO A 16 0.09 -23.77 7.24
N LYS A 17 -0.95 -24.59 7.36
CA LYS A 17 -1.94 -24.78 6.30
C LYS A 17 -2.40 -23.38 5.89
N ARG A 18 -2.07 -22.95 4.68
CA ARG A 18 -2.61 -21.73 4.07
C ARG A 18 -4.10 -21.94 3.81
N THR A 19 -4.90 -21.80 4.85
CA THR A 19 -6.31 -21.46 4.71
C THR A 19 -6.36 -19.95 4.55
N CYS A 20 -6.40 -19.45 3.31
CA CYS A 20 -7.08 -18.20 3.01
C CYS A 20 -8.50 -18.61 2.58
N PRO A 21 -9.46 -18.76 3.50
CA PRO A 21 -10.71 -19.41 3.18
C PRO A 21 -11.65 -18.40 2.53
N ASN A 22 -11.56 -18.17 1.22
CA ASN A 22 -12.67 -17.65 0.40
C ASN A 22 -13.48 -16.45 0.97
N THR A 23 -12.92 -15.61 1.82
CA THR A 23 -13.62 -14.51 2.53
C THR A 23 -13.61 -13.22 1.73
N PHE A 24 -12.77 -13.13 0.70
CA PHE A 24 -12.61 -11.95 -0.13
C PHE A 24 -12.90 -12.23 -1.60
N THR A 25 -13.36 -11.21 -2.31
CA THR A 25 -13.47 -11.18 -3.77
C THR A 25 -12.45 -10.19 -4.32
N VAL A 26 -11.69 -10.61 -5.33
CA VAL A 26 -10.63 -9.79 -5.95
C VAL A 26 -11.08 -9.35 -7.33
N TYR A 27 -11.02 -8.05 -7.58
CA TYR A 27 -11.35 -7.44 -8.87
C TYR A 27 -10.10 -6.88 -9.53
N LYS A 28 -9.90 -7.18 -10.82
CA LYS A 28 -8.91 -6.50 -11.65
C LYS A 28 -9.47 -5.14 -12.07
N GLN A 29 -8.71 -4.07 -11.84
CA GLN A 29 -9.08 -2.75 -12.34
C GLN A 29 -8.58 -2.59 -13.78
N GLY A 30 -9.43 -2.05 -14.64
CA GLY A 30 -9.16 -1.88 -16.07
C GLY A 30 -8.13 -0.78 -16.31
N THR A 31 -8.45 0.45 -15.89
CA THR A 31 -7.50 1.57 -15.86
C THR A 31 -6.68 1.49 -14.58
N VAL A 32 -5.35 1.44 -14.72
CA VAL A 32 -4.42 1.30 -13.59
C VAL A 32 -3.76 2.63 -13.24
N LEU A 33 -3.11 3.25 -14.22
CA LEU A 33 -2.58 4.60 -14.11
C LEU A 33 -3.69 5.61 -14.44
N GLY A 34 -3.84 6.61 -13.60
CA GLY A 34 -4.75 7.72 -13.88
C GLY A 34 -4.10 8.82 -14.71
N THR A 35 -4.80 9.94 -14.82
CA THR A 35 -4.32 11.15 -15.48
C THR A 35 -4.03 12.20 -14.43
N LYS A 36 -3.01 13.04 -14.67
CA LYS A 36 -2.79 14.23 -13.86
C LYS A 36 -4.01 15.15 -13.96
N GLY A 37 -4.51 15.59 -12.80
CA GLY A 37 -5.53 16.63 -12.70
C GLY A 37 -4.90 18.03 -12.68
N LYS A 38 -5.68 19.02 -12.24
CA LYS A 38 -5.10 20.30 -11.84
C LYS A 38 -4.11 20.09 -10.69
N PRO A 39 -2.99 20.84 -10.63
CA PRO A 39 -2.06 20.74 -9.52
C PRO A 39 -2.72 21.08 -8.18
N ALA A 40 -2.28 20.42 -7.11
CA ALA A 40 -2.66 20.73 -5.75
C ALA A 40 -2.11 22.11 -5.34
N ASP A 41 -2.88 22.86 -4.55
CA ASP A 41 -2.45 24.13 -3.94
C ASP A 41 -2.48 24.02 -2.39
N PRO A 42 -1.34 24.08 -1.69
CA PRO A 42 0.00 24.37 -2.19
C PRO A 42 0.65 23.21 -2.94
N ALA A 43 1.57 23.52 -3.87
CA ALA A 43 2.29 22.53 -4.69
C ALA A 43 3.06 21.48 -3.87
N ALA A 44 3.44 21.79 -2.63
CA ALA A 44 4.05 20.83 -1.71
C ALA A 44 3.15 19.61 -1.41
N CYS A 45 1.83 19.75 -1.58
CA CYS A 45 0.84 18.69 -1.40
C CYS A 45 0.63 17.81 -2.64
N GLN A 46 1.25 18.13 -3.79
CA GLN A 46 1.08 17.39 -5.03
C GLN A 46 1.28 15.87 -4.90
N PRO A 47 2.26 15.35 -4.13
CA PRO A 47 2.44 13.91 -3.99
C PRO A 47 1.23 13.19 -3.36
N MET A 48 0.40 13.87 -2.56
CA MET A 48 -0.83 13.29 -2.02
C MET A 48 -1.86 13.06 -3.14
N GLU A 49 -1.98 14.03 -4.04
CA GLU A 49 -2.87 13.95 -5.21
C GLU A 49 -2.38 12.95 -6.24
N ASP A 50 -1.08 12.91 -6.49
CA ASP A 50 -0.48 11.95 -7.41
C ASP A 50 -0.78 10.49 -6.97
N ILE A 51 -0.74 10.21 -5.66
CA ILE A 51 -1.14 8.91 -5.12
C ILE A 51 -2.65 8.68 -5.26
N ARG A 52 -3.49 9.67 -4.92
CA ARG A 52 -4.95 9.56 -5.05
C ARG A 52 -5.39 9.29 -6.49
N LEU A 53 -4.79 9.98 -7.44
CA LEU A 53 -5.05 9.89 -8.87
C LEU A 53 -4.32 8.73 -9.56
N ARG A 54 -3.47 7.99 -8.84
CA ARG A 54 -2.61 6.92 -9.39
C ARG A 54 -1.75 7.39 -10.57
N SER A 55 -1.18 8.58 -10.41
CA SER A 55 -0.22 9.18 -11.33
C SER A 55 1.05 9.59 -10.56
N PRO A 56 1.72 8.65 -9.86
CA PRO A 56 2.86 8.97 -9.01
C PRO A 56 4.04 9.54 -9.81
N GLU A 57 4.83 10.36 -9.13
CA GLU A 57 6.12 10.85 -9.60
C GLU A 57 7.24 10.38 -8.64
N PRO A 58 8.33 9.77 -9.13
CA PRO A 58 8.60 9.44 -10.54
C PRO A 58 7.57 8.50 -11.16
N ALA A 59 7.37 8.62 -12.48
CA ALA A 59 6.46 7.76 -13.23
C ALA A 59 6.98 6.30 -13.26
N PRO A 60 6.14 5.30 -12.93
CA PRO A 60 6.53 3.91 -12.93
C PRO A 60 6.59 3.35 -14.35
N THR A 61 7.45 2.35 -14.57
CA THR A 61 7.58 1.68 -15.88
C THR A 61 6.42 0.73 -16.16
N ALA A 62 5.80 0.20 -15.11
CA ALA A 62 4.58 -0.59 -15.19
C ALA A 62 3.77 -0.45 -13.89
N ALA A 63 2.47 -0.69 -14.00
CA ALA A 63 1.58 -0.70 -12.84
C ALA A 63 0.52 -1.80 -12.96
N ALA A 64 0.05 -2.29 -11.81
CA ALA A 64 -1.12 -3.15 -11.71
C ALA A 64 -2.00 -2.71 -10.54
N ALA A 65 -3.32 -2.71 -10.73
CA ALA A 65 -4.25 -2.42 -9.64
C ALA A 65 -5.28 -3.53 -9.43
N ARG A 66 -5.63 -3.75 -8.16
CA ARG A 66 -6.62 -4.71 -7.69
C ARG A 66 -7.49 -4.06 -6.63
N SER A 67 -8.74 -4.47 -6.57
CA SER A 67 -9.65 -4.12 -5.48
C SER A 67 -10.06 -5.40 -4.76
N VAL A 68 -9.86 -5.44 -3.44
CA VAL A 68 -10.18 -6.59 -2.59
C VAL A 68 -11.35 -6.22 -1.70
N ARG A 69 -12.44 -6.98 -1.78
CA ARG A 69 -13.64 -6.76 -0.97
C ARG A 69 -13.90 -7.94 -0.08
N PRO A 70 -14.08 -7.76 1.25
CA PRO A 70 -14.64 -8.79 2.10
C PRO A 70 -16.03 -9.18 1.56
N LYS A 71 -16.42 -10.45 1.67
CA LYS A 71 -17.77 -10.88 1.30
C LYS A 71 -18.84 -10.37 2.25
N THR A 72 -18.45 -10.01 3.46
CA THR A 72 -19.32 -9.56 4.55
C THR A 72 -19.36 -8.04 4.71
N ASP A 73 -18.57 -7.30 3.93
CA ASP A 73 -18.46 -5.85 4.00
C ASP A 73 -18.48 -5.25 2.59
N THR A 74 -19.03 -4.06 2.48
CA THR A 74 -19.07 -3.29 1.23
C THR A 74 -17.76 -2.54 0.96
N LYS A 75 -16.90 -2.40 1.97
CA LYS A 75 -15.67 -1.63 1.89
C LYS A 75 -14.55 -2.40 1.19
N ALA A 76 -13.96 -1.77 0.19
CA ALA A 76 -12.85 -2.32 -0.56
C ALA A 76 -11.51 -1.82 -0.01
N THR A 77 -10.50 -2.68 -0.06
CA THR A 77 -9.09 -2.26 -0.06
C THR A 77 -8.62 -2.27 -1.50
N ASP A 78 -8.29 -1.09 -2.00
CA ASP A 78 -7.62 -0.93 -3.28
C ASP A 78 -6.11 -1.11 -3.09
N ILE A 79 -5.51 -1.83 -4.02
CA ILE A 79 -4.07 -2.13 -4.05
C ILE A 79 -3.57 -1.69 -5.41
N THR A 80 -2.63 -0.76 -5.42
CA THR A 80 -1.92 -0.37 -6.64
C THR A 80 -0.45 -0.70 -6.48
N LEU A 81 0.08 -1.53 -7.38
CA LEU A 81 1.47 -1.90 -7.46
C LEU A 81 2.13 -1.12 -8.59
N TYR A 82 3.23 -0.44 -8.27
CA TYR A 82 4.09 0.26 -9.20
C TYR A 82 5.44 -0.47 -9.29
N ALA A 83 5.88 -0.72 -10.51
CA ALA A 83 7.21 -1.24 -10.79
C ALA A 83 8.07 -0.13 -11.39
N TYR A 84 9.28 -0.01 -10.89
CA TYR A 84 10.28 0.95 -11.34
C TYR A 84 11.46 0.23 -12.00
N GLY A 85 12.11 0.92 -12.93
CA GLY A 85 13.34 0.43 -13.55
C GLY A 85 14.52 0.43 -12.57
N LYS A 86 14.48 1.30 -11.54
CA LYS A 86 15.54 1.45 -10.53
C LYS A 86 14.94 1.49 -9.13
N ALA A 87 15.67 0.94 -8.16
CA ALA A 87 15.28 1.01 -6.75
C ALA A 87 15.23 2.46 -6.24
N ALA A 88 16.13 3.31 -6.72
CA ALA A 88 16.17 4.73 -6.37
C ALA A 88 14.87 5.48 -6.70
N ASP A 89 14.22 5.19 -7.84
CA ASP A 89 12.97 5.86 -8.22
C ASP A 89 11.81 5.46 -7.29
N ALA A 90 11.79 4.20 -6.85
CA ALA A 90 10.83 3.69 -5.87
C ALA A 90 11.05 4.29 -4.48
N GLU A 91 12.31 4.47 -4.09
CA GLU A 91 12.71 5.17 -2.86
C GLU A 91 12.36 6.66 -2.89
N GLU A 92 12.57 7.32 -4.04
CA GLU A 92 12.18 8.72 -4.25
C GLU A 92 10.67 8.90 -4.09
N LEU A 93 9.85 8.04 -4.70
CA LEU A 93 8.40 8.11 -4.54
C LEU A 93 8.00 8.04 -3.06
N LEU A 94 8.50 7.05 -2.33
CA LEU A 94 8.15 6.87 -0.91
C LEU A 94 8.57 8.10 -0.08
N THR A 95 9.77 8.63 -0.32
CA THR A 95 10.31 9.80 0.36
C THR A 95 9.45 11.04 0.09
N ARG A 96 9.10 11.30 -1.17
CA ARG A 96 8.26 12.45 -1.57
C ARG A 96 6.88 12.39 -0.92
N VAL A 97 6.27 11.22 -0.89
CA VAL A 97 4.96 11.02 -0.24
C VAL A 97 5.08 11.23 1.27
N ARG A 98 6.10 10.65 1.91
CA ARG A 98 6.36 10.81 3.35
C ARG A 98 6.58 12.27 3.73
N ASP A 99 7.39 13.01 2.97
CA ASP A 99 7.70 14.42 3.25
C ASP A 99 6.51 15.34 2.98
N ALA A 100 5.77 15.09 1.89
CA ALA A 100 4.53 15.80 1.62
C ALA A 100 3.50 15.55 2.72
N ALA A 101 3.28 14.32 3.18
CA ALA A 101 2.32 14.04 4.26
C ALA A 101 2.69 14.67 5.62
N LYS A 102 3.98 14.96 5.87
CA LYS A 102 4.43 15.67 7.08
C LYS A 102 4.18 17.17 7.03
N SER A 103 4.22 17.76 5.83
CA SER A 103 4.14 19.22 5.63
C SER A 103 2.78 19.68 5.13
N CYS A 104 2.08 18.81 4.41
CA CYS A 104 0.75 19.02 3.86
C CYS A 104 -0.32 18.70 4.90
N THR A 105 -0.94 19.72 5.47
CA THR A 105 -2.04 19.57 6.43
C THR A 105 -3.42 19.76 5.78
N SER A 106 -3.49 20.60 4.75
CA SER A 106 -4.67 20.82 3.89
C SER A 106 -4.24 21.40 2.54
N TYR A 107 -5.03 21.17 1.51
CA TYR A 107 -4.76 21.71 0.17
C TYR A 107 -6.02 21.73 -0.68
N GLU A 108 -6.05 22.53 -1.74
CA GLU A 108 -7.04 22.45 -2.81
C GLU A 108 -6.66 21.34 -3.80
N ASP A 109 -7.55 20.36 -4.00
CA ASP A 109 -7.36 19.24 -4.93
C ASP A 109 -7.77 19.59 -6.37
N ASP A 110 -7.64 18.63 -7.28
CA ASP A 110 -7.91 18.84 -8.70
C ASP A 110 -9.38 19.21 -9.03
N MET A 111 -10.29 19.00 -8.09
CA MET A 111 -11.71 19.33 -8.17
C MET A 111 -12.06 20.62 -7.43
N GLY A 112 -11.09 21.33 -6.84
CA GLY A 112 -11.33 22.52 -6.04
C GLY A 112 -11.85 22.21 -4.63
N LEU A 113 -11.70 20.98 -4.16
CA LEU A 113 -12.09 20.58 -2.81
C LEU A 113 -10.90 20.70 -1.86
N ASN A 114 -11.17 20.83 -0.56
CA ASN A 114 -10.14 21.11 0.44
C ASN A 114 -9.98 19.94 1.43
N PRO A 115 -9.40 18.80 1.02
CA PRO A 115 -9.07 17.73 1.94
C PRO A 115 -8.04 18.17 2.99
N THR A 116 -8.03 17.46 4.11
CA THR A 116 -6.93 17.52 5.08
C THR A 116 -6.10 16.24 5.00
N VAL A 117 -4.82 16.34 5.36
CA VAL A 117 -3.89 15.22 5.42
C VAL A 117 -3.31 15.12 6.81
N THR A 118 -3.15 13.89 7.28
CA THR A 118 -2.52 13.60 8.56
C THR A 118 -1.57 12.42 8.36
N ALA A 119 -0.27 12.66 8.52
CA ALA A 119 0.70 11.59 8.64
C ALA A 119 0.37 10.72 9.86
N LEU A 120 0.49 9.41 9.70
CA LEU A 120 0.28 8.43 10.77
C LEU A 120 1.64 7.88 11.22
N PRO A 121 1.71 7.21 12.38
CA PRO A 121 2.89 6.45 12.75
C PRO A 121 3.27 5.46 11.64
N ASP A 122 4.57 5.33 11.37
CA ASP A 122 5.05 4.39 10.38
C ASP A 122 4.64 2.97 10.77
N PRO A 123 3.97 2.22 9.88
CA PRO A 123 3.58 0.85 10.17
C PRO A 123 4.78 -0.08 10.02
N ASP A 124 4.72 -1.25 10.65
CA ASP A 124 5.70 -2.31 10.45
C ASP A 124 5.79 -2.67 8.94
N PRO A 125 6.95 -2.56 8.28
CA PRO A 125 7.07 -2.93 6.87
C PRO A 125 6.95 -4.45 6.63
N GLY A 126 7.01 -5.27 7.68
CA GLY A 126 7.01 -6.72 7.59
C GLY A 126 8.22 -7.20 6.78
N PRO A 127 8.02 -8.02 5.72
CA PRO A 127 9.14 -8.49 4.88
C PRO A 127 9.61 -7.46 3.84
N ALA A 128 8.97 -6.29 3.75
CA ALA A 128 9.35 -5.24 2.82
C ALA A 128 10.47 -4.35 3.40
N ASP A 129 10.98 -3.42 2.59
CA ASP A 129 12.15 -2.63 3.00
C ASP A 129 11.75 -1.40 3.81
N ASP A 130 10.64 -0.74 3.46
CA ASP A 130 10.18 0.48 4.12
C ASP A 130 8.67 0.66 3.92
N ALA A 131 8.00 1.31 4.87
CA ALA A 131 6.58 1.60 4.83
C ALA A 131 6.23 2.97 5.43
N PHE A 132 5.20 3.59 4.90
CA PHE A 132 4.67 4.88 5.34
C PHE A 132 3.15 4.85 5.34
N ALA A 133 2.50 5.52 6.29
CA ALA A 133 1.05 5.62 6.35
C ALA A 133 0.58 7.06 6.57
N TYR A 134 -0.54 7.40 5.94
CA TYR A 134 -1.22 8.67 6.14
C TYR A 134 -2.72 8.50 5.92
N ARG A 135 -3.51 9.47 6.41
CA ARG A 135 -4.92 9.61 6.03
C ARG A 135 -5.15 10.92 5.33
N ARG A 136 -6.08 10.90 4.38
CA ARG A 136 -6.66 12.07 3.71
C ARG A 136 -8.15 12.12 4.06
N GLU A 137 -8.63 13.23 4.59
CA GLU A 137 -10.03 13.38 5.00
C GLU A 137 -10.74 14.42 4.16
N LEU A 138 -11.97 14.12 3.74
CA LEU A 138 -12.83 15.05 3.03
C LEU A 138 -14.29 14.74 3.39
N SER A 139 -15.04 15.77 3.80
CA SER A 139 -16.49 15.68 4.07
C SER A 139 -16.88 14.52 5.00
N GLY A 140 -16.12 14.29 6.07
CA GLY A 140 -16.37 13.23 7.06
C GLY A 140 -16.00 11.81 6.62
N THR A 141 -15.39 11.67 5.44
CA THR A 141 -14.81 10.42 4.94
C THR A 141 -13.30 10.46 5.05
N ALA A 142 -12.72 9.49 5.76
CA ALA A 142 -11.28 9.26 5.78
C ALA A 142 -10.89 8.23 4.73
N HIS A 143 -9.92 8.59 3.92
CA HIS A 143 -9.19 7.73 3.00
C HIS A 143 -7.84 7.41 3.63
N TRP A 144 -7.63 6.16 3.96
CA TRP A 144 -6.41 5.68 4.60
C TRP A 144 -5.49 5.12 3.54
N TYR A 145 -4.21 5.45 3.66
CA TYR A 145 -3.19 5.01 2.73
C TYR A 145 -2.02 4.39 3.50
N ARG A 146 -1.55 3.24 2.99
CA ARG A 146 -0.28 2.64 3.37
C ARG A 146 0.54 2.42 2.12
N VAL A 147 1.72 3.01 2.07
CA VAL A 147 2.65 2.95 0.95
C VAL A 147 3.85 2.14 1.39
N VAL A 148 4.15 1.05 0.69
CA VAL A 148 5.18 0.08 1.07
C VAL A 148 6.14 -0.13 -0.09
N ARG A 149 7.44 -0.03 0.17
CA ARG A 149 8.50 -0.25 -0.82
C ARG A 149 9.19 -1.58 -0.58
N SER A 150 9.47 -2.30 -1.66
CA SER A 150 10.37 -3.45 -1.66
C SER A 150 11.17 -3.49 -2.97
N GLY A 151 12.49 -3.32 -2.86
CA GLY A 151 13.38 -3.12 -3.99
C GLY A 151 12.93 -1.95 -4.87
N SER A 152 12.76 -2.22 -6.16
CA SER A 152 12.24 -1.27 -7.16
C SER A 152 10.72 -1.30 -7.33
N ASN A 153 9.97 -1.79 -6.34
CA ASN A 153 8.52 -1.82 -6.38
C ASN A 153 7.92 -1.02 -5.22
N VAL A 154 6.77 -0.39 -5.48
CA VAL A 154 5.96 0.29 -4.46
C VAL A 154 4.53 -0.20 -4.53
N ALA A 155 3.99 -0.67 -3.41
CA ALA A 155 2.59 -1.01 -3.24
C ALA A 155 1.87 0.06 -2.43
N VAL A 156 0.78 0.59 -2.96
CA VAL A 156 -0.14 1.51 -2.27
C VAL A 156 -1.41 0.75 -1.93
N PHE A 157 -1.71 0.65 -0.65
CA PHE A 157 -2.97 0.14 -0.11
C PHE A 157 -3.85 1.33 0.28
N GLY A 158 -5.08 1.36 -0.19
CA GLY A 158 -6.05 2.42 0.07
C GLY A 158 -7.40 1.88 0.50
N TRP A 159 -8.01 2.43 1.56
CA TRP A 159 -9.36 2.07 1.98
C TRP A 159 -10.09 3.27 2.62
N GLN A 160 -11.41 3.16 2.74
CA GLN A 160 -12.26 4.25 3.20
C GLN A 160 -13.03 3.90 4.47
N SER A 161 -13.22 4.89 5.33
CA SER A 161 -14.14 4.81 6.47
C SER A 161 -14.77 6.16 6.78
N LEU A 162 -16.02 6.18 7.24
CA LEU A 162 -16.53 7.39 7.89
C LEU A 162 -15.76 7.63 9.18
N VAL A 163 -15.37 8.87 9.41
CA VAL A 163 -14.59 9.31 10.58
C VAL A 163 -15.33 9.02 11.89
N ALA A 164 -16.66 9.05 11.87
CA ALA A 164 -17.51 8.81 13.03
C ALA A 164 -17.57 7.33 13.48
N HIS A 165 -17.05 6.37 12.71
CA HIS A 165 -17.10 4.96 13.12
C HIS A 165 -16.07 4.63 14.19
N LYS A 166 -16.47 3.81 15.16
CA LYS A 166 -15.59 3.29 16.23
C LYS A 166 -14.31 2.57 15.76
N ASN A 167 -14.34 2.02 14.55
CA ASN A 167 -13.26 1.26 13.92
C ASN A 167 -12.70 2.03 12.69
N ALA A 168 -12.81 3.36 12.68
CA ALA A 168 -12.26 4.17 11.60
C ALA A 168 -10.75 3.97 11.53
N GLY A 169 -10.25 3.57 10.36
CA GLY A 169 -8.82 3.35 10.13
C GLY A 169 -8.32 1.93 10.36
N ASP A 170 -9.16 1.00 10.84
CA ASP A 170 -8.76 -0.41 10.91
C ASP A 170 -8.42 -0.91 9.49
N ALA A 171 -7.14 -1.23 9.29
CA ALA A 171 -6.66 -1.78 8.05
C ALA A 171 -7.08 -3.25 7.93
N GLN A 172 -7.26 -3.72 6.69
CA GLN A 172 -7.42 -5.15 6.43
C GLN A 172 -6.05 -5.84 6.48
N GLU A 173 -5.46 -5.94 7.68
CA GLU A 173 -4.08 -6.42 7.90
C GLU A 173 -3.82 -7.82 7.29
N GLU A 174 -4.82 -8.71 7.29
CA GLU A 174 -4.71 -10.01 6.62
C GLU A 174 -4.49 -9.85 5.10
N VAL A 175 -5.21 -8.92 4.46
CA VAL A 175 -5.06 -8.62 3.03
C VAL A 175 -3.71 -7.96 2.77
N ILE A 176 -3.33 -6.96 3.57
CA ILE A 176 -2.07 -6.25 3.39
C ILE A 176 -0.89 -7.23 3.54
N THR A 177 -0.86 -8.01 4.62
CA THR A 177 0.20 -8.99 4.89
C THR A 177 0.33 -10.00 3.76
N ALA A 178 -0.78 -10.62 3.33
CA ALA A 178 -0.76 -11.61 2.26
C ALA A 178 -0.23 -11.04 0.92
N GLN A 179 -0.50 -9.77 0.64
CA GLN A 179 -0.02 -9.12 -0.58
C GLN A 179 1.45 -8.71 -0.47
N LEU A 180 1.90 -8.31 0.72
CA LEU A 180 3.32 -8.02 0.98
C LEU A 180 4.18 -9.28 0.85
N GLU A 181 3.75 -10.42 1.40
CA GLU A 181 4.45 -11.70 1.21
C GLU A 181 4.60 -12.08 -0.26
N LYS A 182 3.54 -11.86 -1.06
CA LYS A 182 3.58 -12.14 -2.49
C LYS A 182 4.52 -11.18 -3.24
N LEU A 183 4.51 -9.90 -2.87
CA LEU A 183 5.36 -8.88 -3.45
C LEU A 183 6.83 -9.21 -3.23
N THR A 184 7.22 -9.52 -1.99
CA THR A 184 8.62 -9.77 -1.61
C THR A 184 9.14 -11.09 -2.15
N ALA A 185 8.31 -12.14 -2.22
CA ALA A 185 8.67 -13.40 -2.87
C ALA A 185 8.99 -13.23 -4.37
N THR A 186 8.32 -12.29 -5.05
CA THR A 186 8.53 -11.99 -6.47
C THR A 186 9.71 -11.03 -6.69
N ALA A 187 10.00 -10.17 -5.71
CA ALA A 187 11.13 -9.24 -5.76
C ALA A 187 12.49 -9.94 -5.50
N GLY A 188 12.52 -10.99 -4.66
CA GLY A 188 13.72 -11.75 -4.33
C GLY A 188 14.12 -12.85 -5.33
N THR A 189 13.40 -13.00 -6.44
CA THR A 189 13.65 -14.05 -7.46
C THR A 189 14.47 -13.57 -8.66
N ARG A 190 15.31 -12.54 -8.50
CA ARG A 190 16.12 -11.97 -9.60
C ARG A 190 17.61 -12.05 -9.35
#